data_AF-A0A370GU71-F1
#
_entry.id   AF-A0A370GU71-F1
#
_cell.length_a   1.000
_cell.length_b   1.000
_cell.length_c   1.000
_cell.angle_alpha   90.00
_cell.angle_beta   90.00
_cell.angle_gamma   90.00
#
_symmetry.space_group_name_H-M   'P 1'
#
loop_
_entity.id
_entity.type
_entity.pdbx_description
1 polymer ?
#
loop_
_entity_poly.entity_id
_entity_poly.type
_entity_poly.pdbx_seq_one_letter_code
_entity_poly.pdbx_strand_id
1 'polypeptide(L)'
;MSMFGGDKVGVQTAGIDKVVQDMETAIQNLKASVNAVDGACDEVRSGWKGSAQDSFKKVMDDWSDESAQLNQRLDALSQAVTAGKSTLVKMDENPV
;
A
#
# COMPACT_ATOMS: atom_id res chain seq x y z
N MET A 1 45.61 -11.68 5.42
CA MET A 1 44.39 -12.37 4.97
C MET A 1 43.24 -11.72 5.72
N SER A 2 42.54 -10.75 5.11
CA SER A 2 41.47 -9.99 5.77
C SER A 2 40.13 -10.57 5.31
N MET A 3 39.45 -11.30 6.19
CA MET A 3 38.12 -11.90 5.98
C MET A 3 37.07 -11.21 6.88
N PHE A 4 36.91 -9.89 6.78
CA PHE A 4 35.86 -9.17 7.53
C PHE A 4 34.97 -8.28 6.64
N GLY A 5 34.93 -8.55 5.33
CA GLY A 5 34.09 -7.81 4.38
C GLY A 5 32.67 -8.37 4.15
N GLY A 6 32.34 -9.57 4.67
CA GLY A 6 31.12 -10.29 4.30
C GLY A 6 29.87 -10.03 5.16
N ASP A 7 30.03 -9.62 6.43
CA ASP A 7 28.90 -9.63 7.38
C ASP A 7 28.06 -8.35 7.38
N LYS A 8 28.57 -7.23 6.86
CA LYS A 8 27.82 -5.95 6.90
C LYS A 8 26.80 -5.81 5.78
N VAL A 9 27.09 -6.36 4.60
CA VAL A 9 26.22 -6.26 3.40
C VAL A 9 24.95 -7.12 3.58
N GLY A 10 25.11 -8.38 4.03
CA GLY A 10 23.96 -9.27 4.24
C GLY A 10 22.99 -8.84 5.35
N VAL A 11 23.49 -8.26 6.44
CA VAL A 11 22.65 -7.81 7.57
C VAL A 11 21.85 -6.55 7.22
N GLN A 12 22.42 -5.62 6.45
CA GLN A 12 21.71 -4.41 5.99
C GLN A 12 20.62 -4.74 4.98
N THR A 13 20.92 -5.62 4.02
CA THR A 13 19.93 -6.11 3.05
C THR A 13 18.74 -6.80 3.73
N ALA A 14 18.98 -7.64 4.73
CA ALA A 14 17.91 -8.30 5.50
C ALA A 14 17.03 -7.31 6.29
N GLY A 15 17.61 -6.23 6.81
CA GLY A 15 16.87 -5.15 7.48
C GLY A 15 15.97 -4.37 6.50
N ILE A 16 16.49 -4.07 5.31
CA ILE A 16 15.73 -3.40 4.23
C ILE A 16 14.57 -4.29 3.78
N ASP A 17 14.80 -5.58 3.58
CA ASP A 17 13.77 -6.54 3.18
C ASP A 17 12.61 -6.59 4.17
N LYS A 18 12.92 -6.59 5.48
CA LYS A 18 11.89 -6.59 6.51
C LYS A 18 11.03 -5.33 6.47
N VAL A 19 11.67 -4.15 6.37
CA VAL A 19 10.92 -2.88 6.30
C VAL A 19 10.02 -2.82 5.07
N VAL A 20 10.51 -3.30 3.93
CA VAL A 20 9.73 -3.39 2.68
C VAL A 20 8.54 -4.32 2.85
N GLN A 21 8.73 -5.50 3.44
CA GLN A 21 7.63 -6.44 3.71
C GLN A 21 6.59 -5.86 4.67
N ASP A 22 7.01 -5.15 5.72
CA ASP A 22 6.11 -4.49 6.67
C ASP A 22 5.28 -3.41 5.94
N MET A 23 5.90 -2.64 5.05
CA MET A 23 5.22 -1.64 4.22
C MET A 23 4.23 -2.27 3.22
N GLU A 24 4.63 -3.32 2.50
CA GLU A 24 3.76 -4.05 1.58
C GLU A 24 2.55 -4.64 2.30
N THR A 25 2.76 -5.21 3.49
CA THR A 25 1.69 -5.75 4.34
C THR A 25 0.72 -4.64 4.78
N ALA A 26 1.25 -3.50 5.22
CA ALA A 26 0.41 -2.36 5.61
C ALA A 26 -0.41 -1.84 4.42
N ILE A 27 0.18 -1.75 3.23
CA ILE A 27 -0.52 -1.34 2.00
C ILE A 27 -1.64 -2.32 1.66
N GLN A 28 -1.39 -3.62 1.73
CA GLN A 28 -2.41 -4.65 1.50
C GLN A 28 -3.57 -4.55 2.50
N ASN A 29 -3.26 -4.34 3.78
CA ASN A 29 -4.27 -4.15 4.83
C ASN A 29 -5.13 -2.89 4.59
N LEU A 30 -4.52 -1.80 4.13
CA LEU A 30 -5.25 -0.59 3.76
C LEU A 30 -6.18 -0.84 2.57
N LYS A 31 -5.69 -1.50 1.51
CA LYS A 31 -6.54 -1.87 0.36
C LYS A 31 -7.72 -2.76 0.76
N ALA A 32 -7.47 -3.77 1.59
CA ALA A 32 -8.52 -4.64 2.11
C ALA A 32 -9.57 -3.84 2.89
N SER A 33 -9.13 -2.89 3.73
CA SER A 33 -10.03 -2.04 4.51
C SER A 33 -10.88 -1.14 3.62
N VAL A 34 -10.30 -0.53 2.59
CA VAL A 34 -11.02 0.30 1.61
C VAL A 34 -12.09 -0.52 0.90
N ASN A 35 -11.73 -1.70 0.40
CA ASN A 35 -12.68 -2.57 -0.31
C ASN A 35 -13.79 -3.09 0.61
N ALA A 36 -13.52 -3.29 1.90
CA ALA A 36 -14.53 -3.69 2.87
C ALA A 36 -15.56 -2.57 3.11
N VAL A 37 -15.12 -1.32 3.19
CA VAL A 37 -16.02 -0.17 3.31
C VAL A 37 -16.83 -0.01 2.03
N ASP A 38 -16.22 -0.16 0.85
CA ASP A 38 -16.92 -0.14 -0.44
C ASP A 38 -18.03 -1.20 -0.54
N GLY A 39 -17.72 -2.44 -0.14
CA GLY A 39 -18.72 -3.52 -0.09
C GLY A 39 -19.87 -3.23 0.89
N ALA A 40 -19.57 -2.71 2.09
CA ALA A 40 -20.61 -2.33 3.05
C ALA A 40 -21.50 -1.22 2.49
N CYS A 41 -20.90 -0.23 1.84
CA CYS A 41 -21.55 0.87 1.14
C CYS A 41 -22.51 0.37 0.04
N ASP A 42 -22.11 -0.62 -0.76
CA ASP A 42 -22.96 -1.24 -1.78
C ASP A 42 -24.14 -2.02 -1.19
N GLU A 43 -23.94 -2.72 -0.06
CA GLU A 43 -25.02 -3.45 0.62
C GLU A 43 -26.15 -2.53 1.08
N VAL A 44 -25.80 -1.39 1.72
CA VAL A 44 -26.81 -0.41 2.19
C VAL A 44 -27.49 0.34 1.04
N ARG A 45 -26.85 0.46 -0.13
CA ARG A 45 -27.43 1.12 -1.32
C ARG A 45 -28.75 0.49 -1.76
N SER A 46 -28.91 -0.82 -1.59
CA SER A 46 -30.14 -1.53 -1.94
C SER A 46 -31.32 -1.22 -1.01
N GLY A 47 -31.04 -0.78 0.23
CA GLY A 47 -32.03 -0.61 1.29
C GLY A 47 -32.63 0.80 1.40
N TRP A 48 -31.98 1.82 0.83
CA TRP A 48 -32.41 3.22 0.99
C TRP A 48 -33.31 3.67 -0.17
N LYS A 49 -34.55 4.08 0.14
CA LYS A 49 -35.54 4.57 -0.84
C LYS A 49 -35.99 6.00 -0.50
N GLY A 50 -36.40 6.76 -1.52
CA GLY A 50 -36.97 8.11 -1.37
C GLY A 50 -35.90 9.20 -1.33
N SER A 51 -36.18 10.37 -0.74
CA SER A 51 -35.23 11.51 -0.71
C SER A 51 -33.89 11.22 0.00
N ALA A 52 -33.85 10.23 0.90
CA ALA A 52 -32.62 9.73 1.50
C ALA A 52 -31.70 9.03 0.47
N GLN A 53 -32.27 8.50 -0.61
CA GLN A 53 -31.56 7.83 -1.68
C GLN A 53 -30.66 8.79 -2.46
N ASP A 54 -31.09 10.04 -2.71
CA ASP A 54 -30.32 11.00 -3.50
C ASP A 54 -29.07 11.49 -2.74
N SER A 55 -29.23 11.78 -1.45
CA SER A 55 -28.10 12.19 -0.59
C SER A 55 -27.12 11.04 -0.38
N PHE A 56 -27.64 9.82 -0.19
CA PHE A 56 -26.80 8.64 -0.06
C PHE A 56 -26.08 8.30 -1.35
N LYS A 57 -26.76 8.41 -2.50
CA LYS A 57 -26.14 8.21 -3.81
C LYS A 57 -24.96 9.15 -4.00
N LYS A 58 -25.12 10.44 -3.63
CA LYS A 58 -24.01 11.39 -3.69
C LYS A 58 -22.83 10.95 -2.81
N VAL A 59 -23.08 10.60 -1.55
CA VAL A 59 -22.02 10.15 -0.63
C VAL A 59 -21.34 8.88 -1.12
N MET A 60 -22.10 7.95 -1.70
CA MET A 60 -21.60 6.71 -2.29
C MET A 60 -20.72 6.97 -3.51
N ASP A 61 -21.15 7.87 -4.39
CA ASP A 61 -20.40 8.22 -5.59
C ASP A 61 -19.10 8.95 -5.17
N ASP A 62 -19.18 9.89 -4.21
CA ASP A 62 -18.01 10.57 -3.62
C ASP A 62 -17.04 9.56 -2.96
N TRP A 63 -17.56 8.56 -2.21
CA TRP A 63 -16.76 7.48 -1.60
C TRP A 63 -16.08 6.58 -2.64
N SER A 64 -16.78 6.22 -3.72
CA SER A 64 -16.23 5.40 -4.79
C SER A 64 -15.04 6.08 -5.46
N ASP A 65 -15.17 7.38 -5.74
CA ASP A 65 -14.10 8.20 -6.30
C ASP A 65 -12.88 8.30 -5.34
N GLU A 66 -13.12 8.53 -4.05
CA GLU A 66 -12.06 8.57 -3.03
C GLU A 66 -11.36 7.22 -2.88
N SER A 67 -12.12 6.12 -2.89
CA SER A 67 -11.59 4.75 -2.82
C SER A 67 -10.72 4.41 -4.01
N ALA A 68 -11.13 4.81 -5.22
CA ALA A 68 -10.34 4.64 -6.43
C ALA A 68 -9.02 5.42 -6.35
N GLN A 69 -9.08 6.69 -5.91
CA GLN A 69 -7.87 7.51 -5.72
C GLN A 69 -6.94 6.97 -4.65
N LEU A 70 -7.49 6.45 -3.54
CA LEU A 70 -6.70 5.87 -2.47
C LEU A 70 -6.00 4.59 -2.93
N ASN A 71 -6.69 3.72 -3.65
CA ASN A 71 -6.09 2.53 -4.25
C ASN A 71 -4.95 2.87 -5.22
N GLN A 72 -5.12 3.88 -6.08
CA GLN A 72 -4.05 4.35 -6.97
C GLN A 72 -2.83 4.88 -6.20
N ARG A 73 -3.04 5.62 -5.11
CA ARG A 73 -1.95 6.12 -4.26
C ARG A 73 -1.23 4.99 -3.54
N LEU A 74 -1.96 3.97 -3.09
CA LEU A 74 -1.40 2.76 -2.47
C LEU A 74 -0.57 1.95 -3.48
N ASP A 75 -0.99 1.87 -4.74
CA ASP A 75 -0.19 1.27 -5.82
C ASP A 75 1.09 2.06 -6.10
N ALA A 76 1.00 3.39 -6.19
CA ALA A 76 2.17 4.24 -6.36
C ALA A 76 3.15 4.10 -5.18
N LEU A 77 2.63 4.01 -3.95
CA LEU A 77 3.45 3.78 -2.76
C LEU A 77 4.15 2.42 -2.81
N SER A 78 3.44 1.35 -3.21
CA SER A 78 4.02 0.02 -3.39
C SER A 78 5.19 0.05 -4.40
N GLN A 79 4.97 0.68 -5.55
CA GLN A 79 6.02 0.83 -6.57
C GLN A 79 7.23 1.62 -6.05
N ALA A 80 6.99 2.70 -5.30
CA ALA A 80 8.06 3.51 -4.71
C ALA A 80 8.88 2.70 -3.67
N VAL A 81 8.22 1.89 -2.86
CA VAL A 81 8.88 0.99 -1.89
C VAL A 81 9.76 -0.03 -2.61
N THR A 82 9.24 -0.70 -3.65
CA THR A 82 10.02 -1.67 -4.44
C THR A 82 11.21 -1.01 -5.15
N ALA A 83 11.02 0.18 -5.72
CA ALA A 83 12.09 0.94 -6.37
C ALA A 83 13.17 1.40 -5.37
N GLY A 84 12.76 1.85 -4.18
CA GLY A 84 13.64 2.21 -3.08
C GLY A 84 14.50 1.03 -2.64
N LYS A 85 13.89 -0.15 -2.45
CA LYS A 85 14.61 -1.41 -2.16
C LYS A 85 15.69 -1.69 -3.21
N SER A 86 15.33 -1.66 -4.50
CA SER A 86 16.30 -1.91 -5.58
C SER A 86 17.48 -0.93 -5.55
N THR A 87 17.21 0.33 -5.22
CA THR A 87 18.25 1.36 -5.10
C THR A 87 19.18 1.08 -3.93
N LEU A 88 18.63 0.75 -2.76
CA LEU A 88 19.41 0.46 -1.56
C LEU A 88 20.29 -0.78 -1.75
N VAL A 89 19.77 -1.86 -2.35
CA VAL A 89 20.55 -3.06 -2.67
C VAL A 89 21.71 -2.74 -3.62
N LYS A 90 21.46 -1.96 -4.69
CA LYS A 90 22.52 -1.54 -5.63
C LYS A 90 23.61 -0.68 -4.97
N MET A 91 23.23 0.16 -4.01
CA MET A 91 24.19 0.98 -3.25
C MET A 91 25.05 0.13 -2.31
N ASP A 92 24.48 -0.94 -1.75
CA ASP A 92 25.21 -1.87 -0.88
C ASP A 92 26.15 -2.80 -1.68
N GLU A 93 25.75 -3.19 -2.90
CA GLU A 93 26.58 -3.99 -3.83
C GLU A 93 27.77 -3.22 -4.43
N ASN A 94 27.66 -1.89 -4.55
CA ASN A 94 28.74 -1.01 -5.01
C ASN A 94 29.16 -0.04 -3.89
N PRO A 95 29.94 -0.51 -2.90
CA PRO A 95 30.47 0.38 -1.88
C PRO A 95 31.41 1.40 -2.55
N VAL A 96 31.09 2.70 -2.35
CA VAL A 96 31.91 3.84 -2.78
C VAL A 96 33.27 3.81 -2.09
#